data_AF-A0A8C4W0K7-F1
#
_entry.id   AF-A0A8C4W0K7-F1
#
_cell.length_a   1.000
_cell.length_b   1.000
_cell.length_c   1.000
_cell.angle_alpha   90.00
_cell.angle_beta   90.00
_cell.angle_gamma   90.00
#
_symmetry.space_group_name_H-M   'P 1'
#
loop_
_entity.id
_entity.type
_entity.pdbx_description
1 polymer ?
#
loop_
_entity_poly.entity_id
_entity_poly.type
_entity_poly.pdbx_seq_one_letter_code
_entity_poly.pdbx_strand_id
1 'polypeptide(L)'
;RFRTLRWQRPAVAQRERWCSTWCCGGPAGGEPLSWPLGALVAQACHAALAVVHAYYGQADTGAYLAEGGSMRTVVLEALDEGALTTLAETLKQHNIDHKVWIEQPENIATCIALRPYPKEEVHQHLKKFKLLK
;
A
#
# COMPACT_ATOMS: atom_id res chain seq x y z
N ARG A 1 -6.14 14.99 -45.30
CA ARG A 1 -5.42 13.71 -45.08
C ARG A 1 -4.67 13.78 -43.75
N PHE A 2 -5.31 13.41 -42.63
CA PHE A 2 -4.64 13.32 -41.34
C PHE A 2 -4.05 11.92 -41.19
N ARG A 3 -2.72 11.83 -41.08
CA ARG A 3 -2.02 10.59 -40.71
C ARG A 3 -2.32 10.30 -39.25
N THR A 4 -2.91 9.14 -38.98
CA THR A 4 -3.01 8.57 -37.65
C THR A 4 -1.62 8.24 -37.15
N LEU A 5 -1.10 9.03 -36.19
CA LEU A 5 0.04 8.66 -35.38
C LEU A 5 -0.38 7.50 -34.48
N ARG A 6 -0.07 6.30 -34.95
CA ARG A 6 -0.16 5.07 -34.16
C ARG A 6 0.91 5.19 -33.07
N TRP A 7 0.52 5.66 -31.88
CA TRP A 7 1.34 5.53 -30.68
C TRP A 7 1.56 4.04 -30.42
N GLN A 8 2.73 3.55 -30.82
CA GLN A 8 3.20 2.25 -30.37
C GLN A 8 3.47 2.39 -28.86
N ARG A 9 2.55 1.87 -28.04
CA ARG A 9 2.83 1.67 -26.62
C ARG A 9 4.07 0.78 -26.53
N PRO A 10 5.15 1.19 -25.85
CA PRO A 10 6.26 0.30 -25.63
C PRO A 10 5.75 -0.92 -24.86
N ALA A 11 6.18 -2.10 -25.27
CA ALA A 11 5.90 -3.38 -24.64
C ALA A 11 6.63 -3.51 -23.29
N VAL A 12 6.42 -2.54 -22.39
CA VAL A 12 6.74 -2.70 -20.98
C VAL A 12 5.62 -3.55 -20.41
N ALA A 13 5.96 -4.81 -20.15
CA ALA A 13 5.12 -5.83 -19.57
C ALA A 13 4.10 -5.24 -18.57
N GLN A 14 2.85 -5.71 -18.67
CA GLN A 14 1.80 -5.62 -17.68
C GLN A 14 2.22 -6.31 -16.37
N ARG A 15 3.30 -5.86 -15.73
CA ARG A 15 3.60 -6.17 -14.35
C ARG A 15 2.73 -5.24 -13.55
N GLU A 16 1.56 -5.75 -13.21
CA GLU A 16 0.71 -5.30 -12.13
C GLU A 16 1.60 -4.79 -10.97
N ARG A 17 1.82 -3.47 -10.86
CA ARG A 17 2.55 -2.82 -9.76
C ARG A 17 1.55 -2.26 -8.76
N TRP A 18 1.71 -2.60 -7.49
CA TRP A 18 0.68 -2.37 -6.47
C TRP A 18 1.29 -1.51 -5.37
N CYS A 19 0.66 -0.37 -5.12
CA CYS A 19 0.75 0.23 -3.79
C CYS A 19 -0.18 -0.58 -2.89
N SER A 20 0.33 -1.07 -1.77
CA SER A 20 -0.39 -1.98 -0.90
C SER A 20 -0.49 -1.33 0.47
N THR A 21 -1.71 -1.03 0.91
CA THR A 21 -2.00 -0.21 2.10
C THR A 21 -2.96 -0.92 3.04
N TRP A 22 -2.49 -1.43 4.19
CA TRP A 22 -3.35 -2.22 5.10
C TRP A 22 -3.83 -1.38 6.24
N CYS A 23 -5.14 -1.37 6.49
CA CYS A 23 -5.71 -0.62 7.60
C CYS A 23 -6.18 -1.58 8.70
N CYS A 24 -5.95 -1.18 9.94
CA CYS A 24 -6.45 -1.85 11.13
C CYS A 24 -7.81 -1.31 11.53
N GLY A 25 -8.74 -2.23 11.77
CA GLY A 25 -10.10 -1.94 12.18
C GLY A 25 -10.29 -1.49 13.63
N GLY A 26 -9.25 -1.23 14.44
CA GLY A 26 -9.39 -0.70 15.81
C GLY A 26 -8.20 -0.99 16.73
N PRO A 27 -8.13 -0.35 17.93
CA PRO A 27 -7.10 -0.63 18.93
C PRO A 27 -7.34 -1.97 19.63
N ALA A 28 -6.25 -2.59 20.09
CA ALA A 28 -6.30 -3.84 20.85
C ALA A 28 -6.71 -3.57 22.31
N GLY A 29 -7.96 -3.86 22.65
CA GLY A 29 -8.42 -3.83 24.05
C GLY A 29 -9.93 -3.71 24.19
N GLY A 30 -10.63 -4.84 24.15
CA GLY A 30 -12.04 -4.96 24.55
C GLY A 30 -13.04 -4.26 23.62
N GLU A 31 -13.61 -5.06 22.71
CA GLU A 31 -14.49 -4.68 21.59
C GLU A 31 -13.76 -4.11 20.36
N PRO A 32 -14.05 -4.62 19.14
CA PRO A 32 -13.52 -4.06 17.91
C PRO A 32 -14.14 -2.67 17.73
N LEU A 33 -13.41 -1.62 18.13
CA LEU A 33 -13.74 -0.25 17.78
C LEU A 33 -13.51 -0.09 16.28
N SER A 34 -14.48 -0.58 15.50
CA SER A 34 -14.53 -0.49 14.04
C SER A 34 -14.38 0.97 13.65
N TRP A 35 -13.17 1.39 13.27
CA TRP A 35 -12.97 2.70 12.65
C TRP A 35 -14.01 2.87 11.54
N PRO A 36 -14.68 4.02 11.44
CA PRO A 36 -15.56 4.27 10.31
C PRO A 36 -14.75 4.17 9.02
N LEU A 37 -15.35 3.65 7.94
CA LEU A 37 -14.65 3.45 6.66
C LEU A 37 -13.89 4.69 6.20
N GLY A 38 -14.46 5.89 6.41
CA GLY A 38 -13.80 7.16 6.09
C GLY A 38 -12.47 7.37 6.83
N ALA A 39 -12.36 6.95 8.09
CA ALA A 39 -11.10 7.04 8.84
C ALA A 39 -10.08 6.03 8.35
N LEU A 40 -10.49 4.79 8.03
CA LEU A 40 -9.61 3.79 7.41
C LEU A 40 -9.06 4.30 6.07
N VAL A 41 -9.90 4.94 5.26
CA VAL A 41 -9.49 5.56 3.99
C VAL A 41 -8.50 6.70 4.23
N ALA A 42 -8.74 7.57 5.21
CA ALA A 42 -7.81 8.65 5.54
C ALA A 42 -6.43 8.11 5.95
N GLN A 43 -6.41 7.12 6.84
CA GLN A 43 -5.18 6.45 7.28
C GLN A 43 -4.46 5.77 6.12
N ALA A 44 -5.20 5.12 5.22
CA ALA A 44 -4.64 4.53 4.00
C ALA A 44 -3.94 5.59 3.13
N CYS A 45 -4.62 6.71 2.89
CA CYS A 45 -4.07 7.83 2.12
C CYS A 45 -2.79 8.38 2.77
N HIS A 46 -2.79 8.59 4.08
CA HIS A 46 -1.62 9.07 4.81
C HIS A 46 -0.44 8.10 4.71
N ALA A 47 -0.66 6.80 4.94
CA ALA A 47 0.39 5.79 4.83
C ALA A 47 0.95 5.71 3.40
N ALA A 48 0.08 5.70 2.38
CA ALA A 48 0.46 5.66 0.97
C ALA A 48 1.28 6.89 0.56
N LEU A 49 0.87 8.09 0.98
CA LEU A 49 1.63 9.30 0.70
C LEU A 49 2.98 9.30 1.43
N ALA A 50 3.00 8.87 2.69
CA ALA A 50 4.22 8.82 3.50
C ALA A 50 5.26 7.85 2.93
N VAL A 51 4.83 6.69 2.42
CA VAL A 51 5.74 5.71 1.80
C VAL A 51 6.23 6.17 0.43
N VAL A 52 5.36 6.76 -0.40
CA VAL A 52 5.77 7.34 -1.68
C VAL A 52 6.78 8.47 -1.48
N HIS A 53 6.57 9.35 -0.50
CA HIS A 53 7.52 10.41 -0.18
C HIS A 53 8.86 9.84 0.31
N ALA A 54 8.84 8.85 1.20
CA ALA A 54 10.05 8.25 1.75
C ALA A 54 10.90 7.52 0.69
N TYR A 55 10.27 6.93 -0.33
CA TYR A 55 10.92 6.12 -1.35
C TYR A 55 10.77 6.70 -2.76
N TYR A 56 10.58 8.03 -2.88
CA TYR A 56 10.37 8.72 -4.15
C TYR A 56 11.47 8.46 -5.18
N GLY A 57 12.72 8.30 -4.71
CA GLY A 57 13.88 8.03 -5.56
C GLY A 57 13.96 6.60 -6.11
N GLN A 58 13.10 5.68 -5.69
CA GLN A 58 13.11 4.30 -6.20
C GLN A 58 12.52 4.23 -7.61
N ALA A 59 13.16 3.47 -8.49
CA ALA A 59 12.77 3.36 -9.90
C ALA A 59 11.31 2.90 -10.07
N ASP A 60 10.86 1.91 -9.29
CA ASP A 60 9.47 1.44 -9.33
C ASP A 60 8.48 2.50 -8.86
N THR A 61 8.87 3.34 -7.90
CA THR A 61 8.02 4.42 -7.39
C THR A 61 7.84 5.49 -8.47
N GLY A 62 8.92 5.89 -9.15
CA GLY A 62 8.85 6.80 -10.28
C GLY A 62 8.02 6.23 -11.45
N ALA A 63 8.21 4.95 -11.78
CA ALA A 63 7.44 4.27 -12.83
C ALA A 63 5.95 4.22 -12.49
N TYR A 64 5.60 3.89 -11.24
CA TYR A 64 4.22 3.91 -10.75
C TYR A 64 3.61 5.31 -10.85
N LEU A 65 4.29 6.35 -10.39
CA LEU A 65 3.78 7.73 -10.47
C LEU A 65 3.60 8.22 -11.91
N ALA A 66 4.45 7.75 -12.84
CA ALA A 66 4.32 8.06 -14.27
C ALA A 66 3.07 7.43 -14.92
N GLU A 67 2.44 6.43 -14.30
CA GLU A 67 1.16 5.86 -14.78
C GLU A 67 -0.03 6.80 -14.55
N GLY A 68 0.12 7.82 -13.68
CA GLY A 68 -0.88 8.87 -13.46
C GLY A 68 -2.27 8.30 -13.11
N GLY A 69 -3.29 8.63 -13.91
CA GLY A 69 -4.66 8.15 -13.68
C GLY A 69 -4.88 6.64 -13.84
N SER A 70 -3.85 5.88 -14.25
CA SER A 70 -3.91 4.42 -14.37
C SER A 70 -3.21 3.69 -13.22
N MET A 71 -2.71 4.41 -12.22
CA MET A 71 -2.13 3.83 -11.01
C MET A 71 -3.10 2.88 -10.31
N ARG A 72 -2.57 1.77 -9.79
CA ARG A 72 -3.36 0.78 -9.04
C ARG A 72 -2.87 0.67 -7.60
N THR A 73 -3.72 1.10 -6.67
CA THR A 73 -3.58 0.82 -5.24
C THR A 73 -4.51 -0.30 -4.85
N VAL A 74 -4.05 -1.19 -3.99
CA VAL A 74 -4.89 -2.19 -3.34
C VAL A 74 -4.82 -2.05 -1.85
N VAL A 75 -5.99 -2.17 -1.24
CA VAL A 75 -6.19 -2.07 0.18
C VAL A 75 -6.56 -3.46 0.67
N LEU A 76 -5.72 -4.02 1.53
CA LEU A 76 -5.99 -5.26 2.25
C LEU A 76 -6.33 -4.95 3.70
N GLU A 77 -7.10 -5.83 4.31
CA GLU A 77 -7.55 -5.73 5.67
C GLU A 77 -6.58 -6.46 6.61
N ALA A 78 -6.13 -5.78 7.66
CA ALA A 78 -5.44 -6.39 8.78
C ALA A 78 -6.41 -6.53 9.96
N LEU A 79 -6.36 -7.69 10.64
CA LEU A 79 -7.31 -8.00 11.72
C LEU A 79 -7.15 -7.05 12.91
N ASP A 80 -5.91 -6.79 13.31
CA ASP A 80 -5.55 -6.01 14.49
C ASP A 80 -4.13 -5.43 14.38
N GLU A 81 -3.76 -4.57 15.32
CA GLU A 81 -2.44 -3.93 15.40
C GLU A 81 -1.29 -4.96 15.45
N GLY A 82 -1.53 -6.11 16.08
CA GLY A 82 -0.56 -7.21 16.14
C GLY A 82 -0.26 -7.79 14.76
N ALA A 83 -1.27 -7.92 13.90
CA ALA A 83 -1.12 -8.36 12.53
C ALA A 83 -0.32 -7.35 11.68
N LEU A 84 -0.49 -6.04 11.90
CA LEU A 84 0.33 -5.00 11.27
C LEU A 84 1.78 -5.06 11.74
N THR A 85 2.00 -5.21 13.05
CA THR A 85 3.34 -5.26 13.63
C THR A 85 4.11 -6.48 13.12
N THR A 86 3.47 -7.65 13.13
CA THR A 86 4.03 -8.89 12.58
C THR A 86 4.37 -8.74 11.10
N LEU A 87 3.53 -8.05 10.32
CA LEU A 87 3.81 -7.77 8.93
C LEU A 87 5.02 -6.83 8.78
N ALA A 88 5.09 -5.74 9.54
CA ALA A 88 6.20 -4.80 9.50
C ALA A 88 7.54 -5.51 9.77
N GLU A 89 7.57 -6.40 10.77
CA GLU A 89 8.74 -7.24 11.07
C GLU A 89 9.10 -8.17 9.90
N THR A 90 8.10 -8.85 9.32
CA THR A 90 8.31 -9.71 8.15
C THR A 90 8.89 -8.91 6.98
N LEU A 91 8.30 -7.76 6.64
CA LEU A 91 8.76 -6.91 5.54
C LEU A 91 10.17 -6.41 5.80
N LYS A 92 10.49 -6.02 7.04
CA LYS A 92 11.83 -5.61 7.45
C LYS A 92 12.86 -6.72 7.27
N GLN A 93 12.55 -7.94 7.71
CA GLN A 93 13.43 -9.12 7.56
C GLN A 93 13.72 -9.44 6.10
N HIS A 94 12.75 -9.21 5.22
CA HIS A 94 12.87 -9.44 3.77
C HIS A 94 13.37 -8.22 2.98
N ASN A 95 13.79 -7.14 3.65
CA ASN A 95 14.25 -5.88 3.04
C ASN A 95 13.22 -5.26 2.08
N ILE A 96 11.93 -5.36 2.42
CA ILE A 96 10.85 -4.72 1.69
C ILE A 96 10.59 -3.33 2.29
N ASP A 97 10.90 -2.29 1.53
CA ASP A 97 10.61 -0.90 1.88
C ASP A 97 9.11 -0.68 2.18
N HIS A 98 8.82 -0.27 3.41
CA HIS A 98 7.47 -0.01 3.89
C HIS A 98 7.46 1.14 4.89
N LYS A 99 6.26 1.59 5.25
CA LYS A 99 6.02 2.60 6.27
C LYS A 99 4.81 2.20 7.11
N VAL A 100 4.99 2.18 8.42
CA VAL A 100 3.88 2.05 9.39
C VAL A 100 3.37 3.45 9.71
N TRP A 101 2.07 3.65 9.59
CA TRP A 101 1.36 4.86 10.00
C TRP A 101 0.85 4.67 11.43
N ILE A 102 1.28 5.59 12.30
CA ILE A 102 0.90 5.65 13.70
C ILE A 102 -0.09 6.80 13.86
N GLU A 103 -1.32 6.49 14.24
CA GLU A 103 -2.35 7.50 14.46
C GLU A 103 -2.12 8.22 15.79
N GLN A 104 -2.37 9.52 15.83
CA GLN A 104 -2.25 10.37 17.02
C GLN A 104 -3.63 10.92 17.38
N PRO A 105 -3.93 11.15 18.68
CA PRO A 105 -3.03 11.07 19.84
C PRO A 105 -2.86 9.67 20.45
N GLU A 106 -3.57 8.65 19.98
CA GLU A 106 -3.60 7.31 20.60
C GLU A 106 -2.29 6.53 20.44
N ASN A 107 -1.42 6.94 19.52
CA ASN A 107 -0.12 6.34 19.24
C ASN A 107 -0.18 4.84 18.91
N ILE A 108 -1.17 4.45 18.10
CA ILE A 108 -1.40 3.07 17.66
C ILE A 108 -1.06 2.89 16.18
N ALA A 109 -0.54 1.72 15.81
CA ALA A 109 -0.33 1.41 14.40
C ALA A 109 -1.67 1.10 13.73
N THR A 110 -2.12 2.01 12.86
CA THR A 110 -3.41 1.89 12.18
C THR A 110 -3.27 1.52 10.72
N CYS A 111 -2.11 1.75 10.12
CA CYS A 111 -1.90 1.36 8.73
C CYS A 111 -0.45 1.00 8.42
N ILE A 112 -0.23 0.15 7.41
CA ILE A 112 1.09 -0.07 6.81
C ILE A 112 0.99 0.06 5.30
N ALA A 113 1.90 0.81 4.69
CA ALA A 113 1.99 0.93 3.25
C ALA A 113 3.36 0.48 2.75
N LEU A 114 3.38 -0.26 1.65
CA LEU A 114 4.60 -0.55 0.90
C LEU A 114 4.77 0.51 -0.18
N ARG A 115 6.02 0.83 -0.54
CA ARG A 115 6.24 1.59 -1.78
C ARG A 115 5.70 0.80 -2.97
N PRO A 116 5.50 1.41 -4.14
CA PRO A 116 5.19 0.64 -5.34
C PRO A 116 6.23 -0.45 -5.61
N TYR A 117 5.74 -1.67 -5.80
CA TYR A 117 6.52 -2.86 -6.16
C TYR A 117 5.84 -3.63 -7.29
N PRO A 118 6.60 -4.38 -8.10
CA PRO A 118 6.06 -5.47 -8.90
C PRO A 118 5.37 -6.49 -7.98
N LYS A 119 4.15 -6.88 -8.33
CA LYS A 119 3.33 -7.79 -7.53
C LYS A 119 4.08 -9.07 -7.15
N GLU A 120 4.84 -9.63 -8.08
CA GLU A 120 5.54 -10.90 -7.90
C GLU A 120 6.56 -10.87 -6.75
N GLU A 121 7.14 -9.70 -6.44
CA GLU A 121 8.15 -9.54 -5.39
C GLU A 121 7.52 -9.53 -3.99
N VAL A 122 6.33 -8.95 -3.85
CA VAL A 122 5.71 -8.72 -2.55
C VAL A 122 4.56 -9.68 -2.24
N HIS A 123 3.93 -10.28 -3.27
CA HIS A 123 2.69 -11.04 -3.13
C HIS A 123 2.78 -12.18 -2.10
N GLN A 124 3.93 -12.85 -1.99
CA GLN A 124 4.12 -13.94 -1.03
C GLN A 124 3.92 -13.52 0.44
N HIS A 125 4.23 -12.26 0.77
CA HIS A 125 4.09 -11.70 2.12
C HIS A 125 2.65 -11.22 2.39
N LEU A 126 1.90 -10.93 1.32
CA LEU A 126 0.61 -10.25 1.37
C LEU A 126 -0.59 -11.20 1.18
N LYS A 127 -0.38 -12.38 0.58
CA LYS A 127 -1.44 -13.34 0.23
C LYS A 127 -2.33 -13.81 1.40
N LYS A 128 -1.87 -13.66 2.64
CA LYS A 128 -2.64 -14.03 3.84
C LYS A 128 -3.71 -13.00 4.22
N PHE A 129 -3.60 -11.78 3.71
CA PHE A 129 -4.55 -10.70 3.96
C PHE A 129 -5.64 -10.68 2.88
N LYS A 130 -6.84 -10.27 3.27
CA LYS A 130 -8.02 -10.20 2.38
C LYS A 130 -8.20 -8.77 1.86
N LEU A 131 -8.86 -8.59 0.73
CA LEU A 131 -9.24 -7.25 0.27
C LEU A 131 -10.19 -6.61 1.28
N LEU A 132 -9.92 -5.34 1.63
CA LEU A 132 -10.82 -4.54 2.45
C LEU A 132 -12.13 -4.33 1.68
N LYS A 133 -13.26 -4.59 2.34
CA LYS A 133 -14.61 -4.49 1.75
C LYS A 133 -15.31 -3.20 2.12
#